data_AF-A0A074SER3-F1
#
_entry.id   AF-A0A074SER3-F1
#
_cell.length_a   1.000
_cell.length_b   1.000
_cell.length_c   1.000
_cell.angle_alpha   90.00
_cell.angle_beta   90.00
_cell.angle_gamma   90.00
#
_symmetry.space_group_name_H-M   'P 1'
#
loop_
_entity.id
_entity.type
_entity.pdbx_description
1 polymer ?
#
loop_
_entity_poly.entity_id
_entity_poly.type
_entity_poly.pdbx_seq_one_letter_code
_entity_poly.pdbx_strand_id
1 'polypeptide(L)'
;MINMSKSIGPQSRRMIASLRQAGFDRAPGGPCDKILGGVRNRLSLAQAGFNCVDGALMVPGSKGQAYIFSGEQYCRIRFIEGQTNDRLFDGPKPITVGWSVMKFNKIDTIIPRLGSDNGCYVFSGDKYVQLKVVVGGCGELVSDQRDVAPYWPSPHKAGFY
;
A
#
# COMPACT_ATOMS: atom_id res chain seq x y z
N MET A 1 -29.11 -46.17 38.11
CA MET A 1 -28.71 -44.92 37.44
C MET A 1 -27.22 -44.99 37.17
N ILE A 2 -26.84 -45.15 35.91
CA ILE A 2 -25.47 -45.42 35.47
C ILE A 2 -24.80 -44.08 35.18
N ASN A 3 -23.70 -43.79 35.89
CA ASN A 3 -22.92 -42.57 35.75
C ASN A 3 -21.77 -42.85 34.76
N MET A 4 -21.77 -42.21 33.59
CA MET A 4 -20.69 -42.32 32.60
C MET A 4 -19.84 -41.05 32.61
N SER A 5 -18.68 -41.14 33.25
CA SER A 5 -17.54 -40.24 33.01
C SER A 5 -16.91 -40.60 31.66
N LYS A 6 -16.78 -39.62 30.76
CA LYS A 6 -15.93 -39.74 29.57
C LYS A 6 -14.79 -38.75 29.65
N SER A 7 -13.63 -39.29 29.98
CA SER A 7 -12.30 -38.75 29.77
C SER A 7 -12.10 -38.39 28.29
N ILE A 8 -11.67 -37.16 28.02
CA ILE A 8 -11.26 -36.70 26.69
C ILE A 8 -9.72 -36.66 26.69
N GLY A 9 -9.11 -37.64 26.02
CA GLY A 9 -7.67 -37.73 25.82
C GLY A 9 -7.13 -36.76 24.76
N PRO A 10 -5.79 -36.57 24.69
CA PRO A 10 -5.16 -35.55 23.87
C PRO A 10 -4.92 -36.06 22.44
N GLN A 11 -5.94 -36.00 21.59
CA GLN A 11 -5.86 -36.36 20.16
C GLN A 11 -6.61 -35.37 19.27
N SER A 12 -6.46 -34.06 19.53
CA SER A 12 -7.07 -32.99 18.72
C SER A 12 -6.15 -31.78 18.53
N ARG A 13 -4.84 -32.03 18.36
CA ARG A 13 -3.84 -31.04 17.96
C ARG A 13 -3.08 -31.51 16.72
N ARG A 14 -3.73 -31.50 15.56
CA ARG A 14 -3.08 -31.40 14.24
C ARG A 14 -4.16 -31.16 13.18
N MET A 15 -3.83 -30.33 12.19
CA MET A 15 -4.66 -29.87 11.08
C MET A 15 -5.60 -28.68 11.34
N ILE A 16 -5.03 -27.49 11.51
CA ILE A 16 -5.37 -26.34 10.62
C ILE A 16 -4.09 -25.50 10.45
N ALA A 17 -3.18 -25.99 9.61
CA ALA A 17 -2.03 -25.23 9.15
C ALA A 17 -2.17 -25.08 7.64
N SER A 18 -2.69 -23.94 7.18
CA SER A 18 -2.35 -23.31 5.91
C SER A 18 -3.28 -22.12 5.70
N LEU A 19 -2.75 -20.91 5.88
CA LEU A 19 -3.13 -19.67 5.20
C LEU A 19 -2.08 -18.61 5.59
N ARG A 20 -0.86 -18.77 5.05
CA ARG A 20 0.10 -17.67 4.97
C ARG A 20 -0.36 -16.75 3.85
N GLN A 21 -1.21 -15.78 4.18
CA GLN A 21 -1.46 -14.65 3.29
C GLN A 21 -0.40 -13.59 3.59
N ALA A 22 0.57 -13.49 2.67
CA ALA A 22 1.52 -12.39 2.64
C ALA A 22 0.77 -11.06 2.48
N GLY A 23 1.08 -10.10 3.35
CA GLY A 23 0.57 -8.73 3.29
C GLY A 23 0.59 -8.07 4.66
N PHE A 24 1.67 -7.36 4.96
CA PHE A 24 1.87 -6.55 6.18
C PHE A 24 1.72 -7.32 7.52
N ASP A 25 2.83 -7.87 8.04
CA ASP A 25 2.95 -8.22 9.46
C ASP A 25 3.02 -6.94 10.32
N ARG A 26 1.93 -6.17 10.37
CA ARG A 26 1.62 -5.41 11.59
C ARG A 26 0.88 -6.40 12.48
N ALA A 27 1.55 -6.92 13.50
CA ALA A 27 0.86 -7.63 14.57
C ALA A 27 0.15 -6.57 15.45
N PRO A 28 -1.17 -6.37 15.36
CA PRO A 28 -1.85 -5.49 16.30
C PRO A 28 -1.81 -6.22 17.65
N GLY A 29 -0.95 -5.77 18.56
CA GLY A 29 -0.78 -6.38 19.89
C GLY A 29 0.47 -7.26 20.08
N GLY A 30 1.41 -7.31 19.12
CA GLY A 30 2.73 -7.90 19.33
C GLY A 30 3.71 -6.94 20.01
N PRO A 31 4.76 -7.42 20.71
CA PRO A 31 5.73 -6.54 21.37
C PRO A 31 6.54 -5.79 20.32
N CYS A 32 6.34 -4.47 20.29
CA CYS A 32 7.07 -3.42 19.57
C CYS A 32 7.30 -3.63 18.07
N ASP A 33 7.10 -2.56 17.30
CA ASP A 33 7.36 -2.54 15.86
C ASP A 33 8.79 -3.01 15.57
N LYS A 34 8.94 -4.02 14.72
CA LYS A 34 10.24 -4.53 14.28
C LYS A 34 10.61 -3.93 12.93
N ILE A 35 11.76 -3.27 12.87
CA ILE A 35 12.34 -2.86 11.59
C ILE A 35 12.92 -4.10 10.90
N LEU A 36 12.21 -4.65 9.92
CA LEU A 36 12.58 -5.90 9.25
C LEU A 36 13.74 -5.77 8.23
N GLY A 37 14.11 -4.54 7.83
CA GLY A 37 15.10 -4.28 6.76
C GLY A 37 16.21 -3.26 7.08
N GLY A 38 16.22 -2.66 8.27
CA GLY A 38 17.02 -1.47 8.60
C GLY A 38 16.62 -0.19 7.82
N VAL A 39 17.17 0.96 8.22
CA VAL A 39 17.10 2.22 7.43
C VAL A 39 18.23 2.16 6.40
N ARG A 40 17.92 2.02 5.11
CA ARG A 40 18.92 1.79 4.07
C ARG A 40 18.56 2.52 2.78
N ASN A 41 19.58 2.96 2.05
CA ASN A 41 19.44 3.57 0.73
C ASN A 41 18.99 2.50 -0.30
N ARG A 42 18.00 2.83 -1.14
CA ARG A 42 17.44 1.94 -2.18
C ARG A 42 18.02 2.32 -3.54
N LEU A 43 18.63 1.35 -4.23
CA LEU A 43 19.33 1.59 -5.50
C LEU A 43 18.38 2.13 -6.59
N SER A 44 17.15 1.62 -6.67
CA SER A 44 16.19 2.09 -7.68
C SER A 44 15.72 3.54 -7.44
N LEU A 45 15.60 3.96 -6.18
CA LEU A 45 15.20 5.34 -5.82
C LEU A 45 16.34 6.32 -6.07
N ALA A 46 17.57 5.94 -5.74
CA ALA A 46 18.76 6.71 -6.08
C ALA A 46 18.89 6.87 -7.61
N GLN A 47 18.65 5.81 -8.38
CA GLN A 47 18.65 5.87 -9.84
C GLN A 47 17.54 6.76 -10.40
N ALA A 48 16.37 6.81 -9.75
CA ALA A 48 15.28 7.71 -10.11
C ALA A 48 15.53 9.17 -9.67
N GLY A 49 16.61 9.45 -8.92
CA GLY A 49 16.89 10.77 -8.35
C GLY A 49 15.94 11.17 -7.21
N PHE A 50 15.26 10.21 -6.59
CA PHE A 50 14.27 10.47 -5.55
C PHE A 50 14.96 10.55 -4.18
N ASN A 51 14.95 11.75 -3.59
CA ASN A 51 15.50 12.01 -2.27
C ASN A 51 14.47 11.86 -1.14
N CYS A 52 13.18 11.89 -1.49
CA CYS A 52 12.04 11.65 -0.59
C CYS A 52 10.98 10.79 -1.31
N VAL A 53 10.07 10.21 -0.53
CA VAL A 53 8.92 9.47 -1.06
C VAL A 53 7.66 10.04 -0.42
N ASP A 54 6.74 10.53 -1.25
CA ASP A 54 5.46 11.08 -0.82
C ASP A 54 4.37 9.99 -0.77
N GLY A 55 4.49 8.96 -1.61
CA GLY A 55 3.54 7.85 -1.64
C GLY A 55 4.11 6.60 -2.28
N ALA A 56 3.54 5.46 -1.90
CA ALA A 56 3.86 4.16 -2.49
C ALA A 56 2.58 3.34 -2.65
N LEU A 57 2.46 2.65 -3.79
CA LEU A 57 1.32 1.79 -4.08
C LEU A 57 1.79 0.50 -4.74
N MET A 58 1.42 -0.64 -4.17
CA MET A 58 1.69 -1.93 -4.79
C MET A 58 0.96 -2.05 -6.12
N VAL A 59 1.62 -2.58 -7.14
CA VAL A 59 0.99 -2.84 -8.43
C VAL A 59 0.00 -3.99 -8.24
N PRO A 60 -1.31 -3.81 -8.51
CA PRO A 60 -2.29 -4.87 -8.38
C PRO A 60 -1.90 -6.11 -9.20
N GLY A 61 -2.06 -7.29 -8.61
CA GLY A 61 -1.70 -8.56 -9.25
C GLY A 61 -0.19 -8.84 -9.38
N SER A 62 0.69 -7.98 -8.84
CA SER A 62 2.14 -8.21 -8.86
C SER A 62 2.72 -8.38 -7.46
N LYS A 63 3.47 -9.47 -7.23
CA LYS A 63 4.09 -9.79 -5.92
C LYS A 63 5.42 -9.09 -5.63
N GLY A 64 5.82 -8.12 -6.44
CA GLY A 64 7.14 -7.50 -6.28
C GLY A 64 7.31 -6.26 -7.13
N GLN A 65 6.23 -5.50 -7.33
CA GLN A 65 6.30 -4.22 -8.02
C GLN A 65 5.48 -3.18 -7.29
N ALA A 66 5.99 -1.96 -7.27
CA ALA A 66 5.31 -0.82 -6.67
C ALA A 66 5.50 0.44 -7.53
N TYR A 67 4.48 1.28 -7.52
CA TYR A 67 4.60 2.69 -7.91
C TYR A 67 5.12 3.49 -6.72
N ILE A 68 6.14 4.30 -6.93
CA ILE A 68 6.72 5.21 -5.94
C ILE A 68 6.58 6.63 -6.47
N PHE A 69 6.13 7.54 -5.62
CA PHE A 69 5.85 8.93 -5.96
C PHE A 69 6.78 9.85 -5.17
N SER A 70 7.31 10.87 -5.84
CA SER A 70 8.22 11.85 -5.27
C SER A 70 8.10 13.18 -6.02
N GLY A 71 7.66 14.22 -5.33
CA GLY A 71 7.33 15.52 -5.92
C GLY A 71 6.31 15.37 -7.04
N GLU A 72 6.67 15.86 -8.22
CA GLU A 72 5.80 15.80 -9.41
C GLU A 72 6.01 14.55 -10.27
N GLN A 73 6.83 13.61 -9.79
CA GLN A 73 7.26 12.44 -10.54
C GLN A 73 6.83 11.15 -9.84
N TYR A 74 6.72 10.10 -10.65
CA TYR A 74 6.56 8.75 -10.15
C TYR A 74 7.44 7.78 -10.95
N CYS A 75 7.78 6.66 -10.34
CA CYS A 75 8.43 5.55 -11.01
C CYS A 75 7.77 4.22 -10.62
N ARG A 76 7.96 3.20 -11.44
CA ARG A 76 7.59 1.83 -11.13
C ARG A 76 8.87 1.06 -10.86
N ILE A 77 8.94 0.43 -9.70
CA ILE A 77 10.08 -0.39 -9.29
C ILE A 77 9.68 -1.86 -9.25
N ARG A 78 10.66 -2.74 -9.40
CA ARG A 78 10.56 -4.16 -9.06
C ARG A 78 11.47 -4.44 -7.87
N PHE A 79 10.95 -5.10 -6.85
CA PHE A 79 11.71 -5.46 -5.66
C PHE A 79 11.36 -6.88 -5.21
N ILE A 80 12.25 -7.46 -4.40
CA ILE A 80 12.02 -8.74 -3.73
C ILE A 80 12.12 -8.47 -2.24
N GLU A 81 11.12 -8.92 -1.47
CA GLU A 81 11.13 -8.78 -0.01
C GLU A 81 12.37 -9.43 0.59
N GLY A 82 13.00 -8.74 1.54
CA GLY A 82 14.25 -9.20 2.17
C GLY A 82 15.51 -9.08 1.29
N GLN A 83 15.40 -8.60 0.05
CA GLN A 83 16.56 -8.34 -0.82
C GLN A 83 16.75 -6.84 -1.10
N THR A 84 17.97 -6.48 -1.48
CA THR A 84 18.41 -5.10 -1.77
C THR A 84 18.64 -4.84 -3.26
N ASN A 85 18.31 -5.82 -4.12
CA ASN A 85 18.46 -5.75 -5.56
C ASN A 85 17.20 -5.24 -6.26
N ASP A 86 16.57 -4.22 -5.68
CA ASP A 86 15.45 -3.53 -6.33
C ASP A 86 15.93 -2.85 -7.62
N ARG A 87 15.06 -2.87 -8.64
CA ARG A 87 15.35 -2.36 -9.98
C ARG A 87 14.29 -1.35 -10.39
N LEU A 88 14.72 -0.27 -11.01
CA LEU A 88 13.83 0.64 -11.71
C LEU A 88 13.26 -0.09 -12.94
N PHE A 89 11.93 -0.24 -12.98
CA PHE A 89 11.23 -0.94 -14.05
C PHE A 89 10.70 0.03 -15.10
N ASP A 90 10.19 1.18 -14.68
CA ASP A 90 9.71 2.25 -15.57
C ASP A 90 9.78 3.62 -14.87
N GLY A 91 9.98 4.69 -15.65
CA GLY A 91 10.13 6.06 -15.16
C GLY A 91 11.57 6.46 -14.81
N PRO A 92 11.77 7.60 -14.11
CA PRO A 92 10.74 8.50 -13.60
C PRO A 92 9.93 9.18 -14.71
N LYS A 93 8.63 9.42 -14.46
CA LYS A 93 7.69 10.09 -15.36
C LYS A 93 6.87 11.13 -14.58
N PRO A 94 6.38 12.19 -15.23
CA PRO A 94 5.47 13.12 -14.59
C PRO A 94 4.16 12.43 -14.18
N ILE A 95 3.66 12.75 -12.99
CA ILE A 95 2.36 12.25 -12.49
C ILE A 95 1.24 12.62 -13.46
N THR A 96 1.31 13.81 -14.05
CA THR A 96 0.35 14.31 -15.05
C THR A 96 0.27 13.47 -16.34
N VAL A 97 1.25 12.61 -16.60
CA VAL A 97 1.25 11.70 -17.77
C VAL A 97 0.65 10.35 -17.39
N GLY A 98 1.23 9.69 -16.38
CA GLY A 98 0.82 8.32 -16.00
C GLY A 98 -0.47 8.24 -15.20
N TRP A 99 -0.84 9.34 -14.56
CA TRP A 99 -1.96 9.44 -13.63
C TRP A 99 -2.79 10.70 -13.91
N SER A 100 -2.88 11.08 -15.19
CA SER A 100 -3.58 12.28 -15.68
C SER A 100 -5.04 12.37 -15.20
N VAL A 101 -5.70 11.23 -15.05
CA VAL A 101 -7.11 11.10 -14.61
C VAL A 101 -7.37 11.71 -13.22
N MET A 102 -6.34 11.79 -12.37
CA MET A 102 -6.46 12.37 -11.03
C MET A 102 -6.47 13.90 -11.07
N LYS A 103 -5.96 14.49 -12.16
CA LYS A 103 -5.70 15.93 -12.31
C LYS A 103 -4.89 16.54 -11.17
N PHE A 104 -3.95 15.75 -10.62
CA PHE A 104 -2.95 16.19 -9.65
C PHE A 104 -1.57 16.19 -10.31
N ASN A 105 -0.75 17.18 -9.99
CA ASN A 105 0.66 17.21 -10.34
C ASN A 105 1.55 16.62 -9.24
N LYS A 106 1.11 16.66 -7.97
CA LYS A 106 1.78 16.12 -6.80
C LYS A 106 0.76 15.41 -5.90
N ILE A 107 1.22 14.44 -5.11
CA ILE A 107 0.40 13.78 -4.09
C ILE A 107 1.03 13.94 -2.71
N ASP A 108 0.19 13.88 -1.67
CA ASP A 108 0.65 13.89 -0.27
C ASP A 108 0.66 12.49 0.33
N THR A 109 -0.33 11.66 -0.04
CA THR A 109 -0.38 10.27 0.39
C THR A 109 -1.31 9.43 -0.48
N ILE A 110 -1.18 8.10 -0.35
CA ILE A 110 -2.06 7.11 -0.97
C ILE A 110 -2.50 6.12 0.10
N ILE A 111 -3.81 5.87 0.15
CA ILE A 111 -4.40 4.88 1.04
C ILE A 111 -5.07 3.79 0.20
N PRO A 112 -4.58 2.55 0.20
CA PRO A 112 -5.27 1.42 -0.42
C PRO A 112 -6.67 1.23 0.19
N ARG A 113 -7.66 0.97 -0.66
CA ARG A 113 -9.05 0.74 -0.22
C ARG A 113 -9.20 -0.69 0.27
N LEU A 114 -9.55 -0.85 1.54
CA LEU A 114 -9.82 -2.17 2.13
C LEU A 114 -10.95 -2.90 1.37
N GLY A 115 -10.76 -4.20 1.13
CA GLY A 115 -11.71 -5.03 0.39
C GLY A 115 -11.72 -4.80 -1.13
N SER A 116 -10.76 -4.06 -1.67
CA SER A 116 -10.57 -3.89 -3.11
C SER A 116 -9.13 -4.23 -3.49
N ASP A 117 -8.95 -5.09 -4.48
CA ASP A 117 -7.62 -5.56 -4.90
C ASP A 117 -6.82 -4.49 -5.67
N ASN A 118 -7.48 -3.42 -6.11
CA ASN A 118 -6.90 -2.36 -6.92
C ASN A 118 -7.46 -0.96 -6.65
N GLY A 119 -8.31 -0.80 -5.64
CA GLY A 119 -8.84 0.50 -5.24
C GLY A 119 -7.88 1.26 -4.34
N CYS A 120 -7.78 2.57 -4.51
CA CYS A 120 -7.07 3.45 -3.58
C CYS A 120 -7.73 4.84 -3.51
N TYR A 121 -7.42 5.55 -2.43
CA TYR A 121 -7.64 6.98 -2.25
C TYR A 121 -6.30 7.69 -2.42
N VAL A 122 -6.28 8.74 -3.24
CA VAL A 122 -5.08 9.57 -3.47
C VAL A 122 -5.40 10.98 -2.99
N PHE A 123 -4.55 11.53 -2.12
CA PHE A 123 -4.74 12.84 -1.49
C PHE A 123 -3.73 13.84 -2.03
N SER A 124 -4.17 15.08 -2.23
CA SER A 124 -3.34 16.21 -2.64
C SER A 124 -3.99 17.51 -2.17
N GLY A 125 -3.32 18.22 -1.25
CA GLY A 125 -3.87 19.38 -0.58
C GLY A 125 -5.18 19.05 0.14
N ASP A 126 -6.18 19.91 0.00
CA ASP A 126 -7.51 19.73 0.60
C ASP A 126 -8.43 18.79 -0.21
N LYS A 127 -7.90 18.12 -1.23
CA LYS A 127 -8.66 17.23 -2.13
C LYS A 127 -8.20 15.78 -2.04
N TYR A 128 -9.12 14.88 -2.39
CA TYR A 128 -8.81 13.50 -2.67
C TYR A 128 -9.61 12.96 -3.86
N VAL A 129 -9.08 11.93 -4.52
CA VAL A 129 -9.78 11.14 -5.55
C VAL A 129 -9.84 9.68 -5.13
N GLN A 130 -10.86 8.97 -5.60
CA GLN A 130 -10.93 7.52 -5.51
C GLN A 130 -10.63 6.92 -6.88
N LEU A 131 -9.67 6.02 -6.93
CA LEU A 131 -9.20 5.43 -8.17
C LEU A 131 -9.17 3.90 -8.06
N LYS A 132 -9.39 3.25 -9.20
CA LYS A 132 -9.09 1.85 -9.44
C LYS A 132 -7.87 1.76 -10.37
N VAL A 133 -6.78 1.21 -9.86
CA VAL A 133 -5.52 1.09 -10.60
C VAL A 133 -5.66 0.03 -11.68
N VAL A 134 -5.40 0.42 -12.93
CA VAL A 134 -5.32 -0.48 -14.08
C VAL A 134 -3.85 -0.57 -14.51
N VAL A 135 -3.29 -1.78 -14.44
CA VAL A 135 -1.88 -2.00 -14.80
C VAL A 135 -1.71 -1.82 -16.31
N GLY A 136 -0.87 -0.86 -16.71
CA GLY A 136 -0.59 -0.58 -18.13
C GLY A 136 -1.58 0.36 -18.81
N GLY A 137 -2.54 0.93 -18.07
CA GLY A 137 -3.47 1.95 -18.55
C GLY A 137 -3.43 3.22 -17.69
N CYS A 138 -4.17 4.24 -18.11
CA CYS A 138 -4.54 5.36 -17.25
C CYS A 138 -5.60 4.82 -16.28
N GLY A 139 -5.35 4.84 -14.97
CA GLY A 139 -6.29 4.25 -13.99
C GLY A 139 -7.73 4.73 -14.14
N GLU A 140 -8.69 3.98 -13.61
CA GLU A 140 -10.10 4.34 -13.70
C GLU A 140 -10.50 5.21 -12.51
N LEU A 141 -11.11 6.36 -12.77
CA LEU A 141 -11.63 7.23 -11.73
C LEU A 141 -12.96 6.66 -11.22
N VAL A 142 -13.03 6.36 -9.92
CA VAL A 142 -14.27 5.93 -9.25
C VAL A 142 -15.07 7.15 -8.79
N SER A 143 -14.38 8.26 -8.49
CA SER A 143 -15.01 9.53 -8.16
C SER A 143 -14.14 10.72 -8.56
N ASP A 144 -14.78 11.82 -8.97
CA ASP A 144 -14.13 13.13 -9.13
C ASP A 144 -13.44 13.61 -7.84
N GLN A 145 -12.63 14.67 -7.95
CA GLN A 145 -11.99 15.34 -6.83
C GLN A 145 -13.04 15.79 -5.81
N ARG A 146 -12.81 15.44 -4.54
CA ARG A 146 -13.67 15.81 -3.41
C ARG A 146 -12.86 16.44 -2.31
N ASP A 147 -13.48 17.33 -1.56
CA ASP A 147 -12.89 17.91 -0.36
C ASP A 147 -12.61 16.84 0.69
N VAL A 148 -11.47 16.91 1.35
CA VAL A 148 -11.12 15.96 2.42
C VAL A 148 -12.03 16.17 3.63
N ALA A 149 -12.25 17.42 4.05
CA ALA A 149 -12.97 17.78 5.27
C ALA A 149 -14.34 17.08 5.48
N PRO A 150 -15.27 17.08 4.50
CA PRO A 150 -16.59 16.47 4.69
C PRO A 150 -16.57 14.94 4.72
N TYR A 151 -15.59 14.30 4.08
CA TYR A 151 -15.55 12.83 3.95
C TYR A 151 -14.54 12.16 4.89
N TRP A 152 -13.56 12.93 5.37
CA TRP A 152 -12.49 12.50 6.27
C TRP A 152 -12.40 13.46 7.47
N PRO A 153 -13.44 13.48 8.33
CA PRO A 153 -13.49 14.43 9.44
C PRO A 153 -12.38 14.18 10.47
N SER A 154 -11.89 12.94 10.61
CA SER A 154 -10.85 12.63 11.60
C SER A 154 -9.48 13.18 11.21
N PRO A 155 -8.95 12.98 9.97
CA PRO A 155 -7.73 13.66 9.52
C PRO A 155 -7.83 15.18 9.53
N HIS A 156 -8.97 15.75 9.11
CA HIS A 156 -9.18 17.20 9.11
C HIS A 156 -9.19 17.78 10.52
N LYS A 157 -9.89 17.14 11.48
CA LYS A 157 -9.85 17.57 12.89
C LYS A 157 -8.46 17.45 13.52
N ALA A 158 -7.64 16.52 13.04
CA ALA A 158 -6.25 16.38 13.48
C ALA A 158 -5.30 17.43 12.86
N GLY A 159 -5.79 18.27 11.95
CA GLY A 159 -5.00 19.33 11.30
C GLY A 159 -4.06 18.83 10.21
N PHE A 160 -4.29 17.63 9.65
CA PHE A 160 -3.49 17.11 8.54
C PHE A 160 -3.87 17.72 7.19
N TYR A 161 -5.13 18.14 7.05
CA TYR A 161 -5.74 18.68 5.84
C TYR A 161 -6.79 19.72 6.21
#